data_AF-A0A1H3MB87-F1
#
_entry.id   AF-A0A1H3MB87-F1
#
_cell.length_a   1.000
_cell.length_b   1.000
_cell.length_c   1.000
_cell.angle_alpha   90.00
_cell.angle_beta   90.00
_cell.angle_gamma   90.00
#
_symmetry.space_group_name_H-M   'P 1'
#
loop_
_entity.id
_entity.type
_entity.pdbx_description
1 polymer ?
#
loop_
_entity_poly.entity_id
_entity_poly.type
_entity_poly.pdbx_seq_one_letter_code
_entity_poly.pdbx_strand_id
1 'polypeptide(L)'
;MPSPVRPSLRLLPPLAFAAAALFPAVAPAQIHRCTDAHGNSVYTDRDCAAAGGVDRLPRGAAAAAKPEAAYAGGCARNLRDLVGAITTAIDAHDGNKLAAVYHFAGMSDDQGYAVIQRLDAIAQRPLLDIAPVMGAAPEPAPPRPGPWTTLPAAAPNAALAPLPPVAPPPPPAPATGLGRPAGMDADPAPAPAADTAAVADSDAAPAPARRRAAPVALRLEQTLANGVTPSRTVFGLTRHFGCWWIKGG
;
A
#
# COMPACT_ATOMS: atom_id res chain seq x y z
N MET A 1 -86.15 -22.73 37.72
CA MET A 1 -85.38 -21.73 36.95
C MET A 1 -83.90 -21.91 37.30
N PRO A 2 -83.06 -22.46 36.40
CA PRO A 2 -81.61 -22.55 36.63
C PRO A 2 -80.89 -21.28 36.13
N SER A 3 -79.96 -20.77 36.94
CA SER A 3 -78.98 -19.75 36.51
C SER A 3 -77.69 -20.43 36.04
N PRO A 4 -77.00 -19.92 35.00
CA PRO A 4 -75.84 -20.57 34.41
C PRO A 4 -74.52 -20.23 35.13
N VAL A 5 -73.69 -21.26 35.31
CA VAL A 5 -72.30 -21.17 35.76
C VAL A 5 -71.44 -20.68 34.60
N ARG A 6 -70.67 -19.60 34.81
CA ARG A 6 -69.65 -19.13 33.86
C ARG A 6 -68.31 -19.84 34.13
N PRO A 7 -67.71 -20.55 33.16
CA PRO A 7 -66.39 -21.14 33.35
C PRO A 7 -65.28 -20.09 33.24
N SER A 8 -64.35 -20.17 34.18
CA SER A 8 -63.18 -19.32 34.37
C SER A 8 -62.19 -19.37 33.19
N LEU A 9 -62.23 -18.36 32.34
CA LEU A 9 -61.19 -18.09 31.34
C LEU A 9 -59.96 -17.43 31.99
N ARG A 10 -59.22 -18.15 32.84
CA ARG A 10 -57.98 -17.64 33.49
C ARG A 10 -56.73 -18.48 33.26
N LEU A 11 -56.79 -19.54 32.47
CA LEU A 11 -55.66 -20.46 32.22
C LEU A 11 -54.97 -20.29 30.85
N LEU A 12 -55.43 -19.36 29.99
CA LEU A 12 -54.82 -19.13 28.68
C LEU A 12 -53.48 -18.35 28.68
N PRO A 13 -53.20 -17.38 29.56
CA PRO A 13 -51.96 -16.60 29.46
C PRO A 13 -50.65 -17.34 29.84
N PRO A 14 -50.59 -18.30 30.80
CA PRO A 14 -49.31 -18.96 31.12
C PRO A 14 -48.86 -19.96 30.03
N LEU A 15 -49.80 -20.51 29.25
CA LEU A 15 -49.50 -21.52 28.23
C LEU A 15 -48.88 -20.90 26.97
N ALA A 16 -49.22 -19.65 26.65
CA ALA A 16 -48.62 -18.90 25.55
C ALA A 16 -47.17 -18.47 25.85
N PHE A 17 -46.84 -18.17 27.10
CA PHE A 17 -45.46 -17.83 27.50
C PHE A 17 -44.52 -19.05 27.48
N ALA A 18 -45.02 -20.25 27.79
CA ALA A 18 -44.24 -21.48 27.73
C ALA A 18 -43.90 -21.88 26.28
N ALA A 19 -44.77 -21.58 25.31
CA ALA A 19 -44.53 -21.91 23.90
C ALA A 19 -43.44 -21.04 23.24
N ALA A 20 -43.25 -19.80 23.71
CA ALA A 20 -42.22 -18.89 23.17
C ALA A 20 -40.78 -19.29 23.55
N ALA A 21 -40.60 -20.09 24.63
CA ALA A 21 -39.29 -20.57 25.06
C ALA A 21 -38.75 -21.77 24.27
N LEU A 22 -39.56 -22.34 23.37
CA LEU A 22 -39.20 -23.50 22.54
C LEU A 22 -38.71 -23.11 21.14
N PHE A 23 -38.62 -21.81 20.82
CA PHE A 23 -38.02 -21.38 19.56
C PHE A 23 -36.49 -21.45 19.66
N PRO A 24 -35.81 -22.26 18.82
CA PRO A 24 -34.36 -22.30 18.81
C PRO A 24 -33.83 -20.93 18.38
N ALA A 25 -32.98 -20.32 19.20
CA ALA A 25 -32.26 -19.11 18.82
C ALA A 25 -31.40 -19.42 17.58
N VAL A 26 -31.65 -18.70 16.49
CA VAL A 26 -30.78 -18.75 15.31
C VAL A 26 -29.46 -18.09 15.71
N ALA A 27 -28.42 -18.90 15.92
CA ALA A 27 -27.09 -18.39 16.19
C ALA A 27 -26.57 -17.70 14.92
N PRO A 28 -26.21 -16.40 14.95
CA PRO A 28 -25.57 -15.76 13.81
C PRO A 28 -24.28 -16.51 13.43
N ALA A 29 -24.16 -16.90 12.16
CA ALA A 29 -22.92 -17.42 11.59
C ALA A 29 -21.88 -16.30 11.54
N GLN A 30 -21.07 -16.19 12.58
CA GLN A 30 -20.00 -15.19 12.69
C GLN A 30 -18.71 -15.74 12.08
N ILE A 31 -18.14 -15.03 11.10
CA ILE A 31 -16.84 -15.38 10.51
C ILE A 31 -15.75 -14.68 11.32
N HIS A 32 -14.91 -15.46 12.00
CA HIS A 32 -13.73 -15.00 12.72
C HIS A 32 -12.50 -15.00 11.82
N ARG A 33 -11.65 -13.98 11.99
CA ARG A 33 -10.35 -13.90 11.31
C ARG A 33 -9.24 -14.15 12.33
N CYS A 34 -8.69 -15.35 12.29
CA CYS A 34 -7.68 -15.81 13.24
C CYS A 34 -6.28 -15.72 12.62
N THR A 35 -5.27 -15.68 13.47
CA THR A 35 -3.86 -15.83 13.05
C THR A 35 -3.33 -17.14 13.64
N ASP A 36 -2.85 -18.05 12.79
CA ASP A 36 -2.29 -19.34 13.22
C ASP A 36 -0.87 -19.18 13.82
N ALA A 37 -0.32 -20.26 14.37
CA ALA A 37 1.03 -20.28 14.94
C ALA A 37 2.15 -19.97 13.93
N HIS A 38 1.88 -20.09 12.63
CA HIS A 38 2.81 -19.77 11.54
C HIS A 38 2.67 -18.32 11.05
N GLY A 39 1.70 -17.56 11.58
CA GLY A 39 1.43 -16.17 11.21
C GLY A 39 0.47 -16.00 10.03
N ASN A 40 -0.16 -17.07 9.53
CA ASN A 40 -1.10 -16.99 8.42
C ASN A 40 -2.50 -16.56 8.91
N SER A 41 -3.25 -15.85 8.06
CA SER A 41 -4.66 -15.52 8.33
C SER A 41 -5.56 -16.69 7.99
N VAL A 42 -6.33 -17.19 8.97
CA VAL A 42 -7.32 -18.26 8.81
C VAL A 42 -8.71 -17.70 9.09
N TYR A 43 -9.67 -17.97 8.22
CA TYR A 43 -11.06 -17.57 8.40
C TYR A 43 -11.89 -18.78 8.81
N THR A 44 -12.66 -18.66 9.89
CA THR A 44 -13.39 -19.78 10.49
C THR A 44 -14.70 -19.30 11.08
N ASP A 45 -15.73 -20.14 11.03
CA ASP A 45 -17.01 -19.93 11.72
C ASP A 45 -16.98 -20.38 13.19
N ARG A 46 -15.88 -21.01 13.61
CA ARG A 46 -15.58 -21.48 14.98
C ARG A 46 -14.61 -20.54 15.69
N ASP A 47 -14.61 -20.56 17.02
CA ASP A 47 -13.69 -19.77 17.83
C ASP A 47 -12.23 -19.98 17.43
N CYS A 48 -11.43 -18.90 17.45
CA CYS A 48 -10.05 -18.96 16.96
C CYS A 48 -9.16 -19.98 17.69
N ALA A 49 -9.38 -20.20 18.97
CA ALA A 49 -8.67 -21.22 19.74
C ALA A 49 -8.90 -22.63 19.17
N ALA A 50 -10.12 -22.94 18.70
CA ALA A 50 -10.43 -24.22 18.07
C ALA A 50 -9.79 -24.36 16.68
N ALA A 51 -9.50 -23.25 16.01
CA ALA A 51 -8.75 -23.21 14.76
C ALA A 51 -7.22 -23.17 14.97
N GLY A 52 -6.73 -23.32 16.20
CA GLY A 52 -5.29 -23.28 16.52
C GLY A 52 -4.66 -21.89 16.36
N GLY A 53 -5.49 -20.84 16.41
CA GLY A 53 -5.07 -19.47 16.23
C GLY A 53 -5.56 -18.55 17.34
N VAL A 54 -5.12 -17.30 17.28
CA VAL A 54 -5.62 -16.22 18.15
C VAL A 54 -6.46 -15.26 17.33
N ASP A 55 -7.48 -14.71 17.97
CA ASP A 55 -8.37 -13.76 17.34
C ASP A 55 -7.62 -12.50 16.94
N ARG A 56 -7.73 -12.12 15.67
CA ARG A 56 -7.20 -10.85 15.21
C ARG A 56 -8.32 -9.84 15.36
N LEU A 57 -8.32 -9.18 16.52
CA LEU A 57 -9.14 -8.01 16.82
C LEU A 57 -9.27 -7.13 15.55
N PRO A 58 -10.50 -6.73 15.16
CA PRO A 58 -10.70 -5.76 14.09
C PRO A 58 -9.75 -4.59 14.28
N ARG A 59 -9.19 -4.03 13.19
CA ARG A 59 -8.44 -2.77 13.29
C ARG A 59 -9.37 -1.76 13.98
N GLY A 60 -9.01 -1.34 15.19
CA GLY A 60 -9.85 -0.55 16.10
C GLY A 60 -10.10 -1.17 17.48
N ALA A 61 -10.20 -2.50 17.60
CA ALA A 61 -10.44 -3.12 18.91
C ALA A 61 -9.14 -3.23 19.75
N ALA A 62 -7.96 -3.24 19.10
CA ALA A 62 -6.68 -2.98 19.75
C ALA A 62 -6.48 -1.49 20.13
N ALA A 63 -7.25 -0.55 19.56
CA ALA A 63 -7.21 0.87 19.94
C ALA A 63 -7.91 1.15 21.28
N ALA A 64 -8.61 0.16 21.86
CA ALA A 64 -9.16 0.23 23.21
C ALA A 64 -8.10 0.07 24.32
N ALA A 65 -6.88 -0.40 23.97
CA ALA A 65 -5.73 -0.26 24.86
C ALA A 65 -5.25 1.20 24.76
N LYS A 66 -5.52 2.00 25.80
CA LYS A 66 -5.12 3.41 25.87
C LYS A 66 -3.65 3.59 25.42
N PRO A 67 -3.38 4.29 24.31
CA PRO A 67 -2.08 4.88 24.13
C PRO A 67 -2.04 6.09 25.06
N GLU A 68 -1.36 5.93 26.20
CA GLU A 68 -0.90 7.07 26.99
C GLU A 68 0.25 7.75 26.26
N ALA A 69 -0.11 8.45 25.20
CA ALA A 69 0.62 9.57 24.65
C ALA A 69 -0.43 10.39 23.93
N ALA A 70 -0.94 11.41 24.62
CA ALA A 70 -1.65 12.49 23.95
C ALA A 70 -0.71 13.04 22.87
N TYR A 71 -0.93 12.62 21.63
CA TYR A 71 -0.29 13.21 20.47
C TYR A 71 -0.75 14.66 20.45
N ALA A 72 0.11 15.56 20.94
CA ALA A 72 -0.08 16.99 20.81
C ALA A 72 -0.01 17.30 19.31
N GLY A 73 -1.20 17.42 18.72
CA GLY A 73 -1.38 17.63 17.30
C GLY A 73 -0.52 18.78 16.80
N GLY A 74 0.10 18.57 15.63
CA GLY A 74 0.74 19.66 14.89
C GLY A 74 2.16 19.37 14.41
N CYS A 75 2.77 18.21 14.66
CA CYS A 75 4.06 17.92 14.02
C CYS A 75 4.34 16.42 13.91
N ALA A 76 4.24 15.87 12.71
CA ALA A 76 4.78 14.54 12.44
C ALA A 76 6.29 14.66 12.10
N ARG A 77 7.16 14.14 12.98
CA ARG A 77 8.63 14.27 12.79
C ARG A 77 9.15 13.40 11.64
N ASN A 78 8.45 12.31 11.37
CA ASN A 78 8.74 11.41 10.26
C ASN A 78 7.42 10.91 9.61
N LEU A 79 7.54 10.23 8.45
CA LEU A 79 6.38 9.76 7.71
C LEU A 79 5.58 8.69 8.46
N ARG A 80 6.23 7.86 9.27
CA ARG A 80 5.56 6.83 10.06
C ARG A 80 4.67 7.46 11.14
N ASP A 81 5.14 8.51 11.80
CA ASP A 81 4.34 9.28 12.76
C ASP A 81 3.13 9.92 12.08
N LEU A 82 3.31 10.47 10.86
CA LEU A 82 2.22 11.06 10.09
C LEU A 82 1.15 10.03 9.73
N VAL A 83 1.57 8.87 9.22
CA VAL A 83 0.64 7.77 8.90
C VAL A 83 -0.08 7.28 10.15
N GLY A 84 0.63 7.14 11.28
CA GLY A 84 0.03 6.79 12.57
C GLY A 84 -1.05 7.79 13.00
N ALA A 85 -0.75 9.10 12.94
CA ALA A 85 -1.69 10.15 13.29
C ALA A 85 -2.94 10.16 12.39
N ILE A 86 -2.78 9.95 11.07
CA ILE A 86 -3.90 9.83 10.13
C ILE A 86 -4.78 8.61 10.48
N THR A 87 -4.17 7.44 10.70
CA THR A 87 -4.89 6.23 11.08
C THR A 87 -5.66 6.45 12.39
N THR A 88 -5.03 7.03 13.42
CA THR A 88 -5.70 7.33 14.69
C THR A 88 -6.85 8.32 14.53
N ALA A 89 -6.71 9.34 13.67
CA ALA A 89 -7.77 10.30 13.43
C ALA A 89 -8.99 9.65 12.75
N ILE A 90 -8.76 8.80 11.75
CA ILE A 90 -9.83 8.13 11.00
C ILE A 90 -10.49 7.03 11.83
N ASP A 91 -9.70 6.20 12.53
CA ASP A 91 -10.23 5.14 13.41
C ASP A 91 -11.08 5.73 14.55
N ALA A 92 -10.75 6.94 15.01
CA ALA A 92 -11.53 7.67 16.01
C ALA A 92 -12.70 8.50 15.41
N HIS A 93 -12.84 8.52 14.08
CA HIS A 93 -13.77 9.38 13.35
C HIS A 93 -13.68 10.87 13.75
N ASP A 94 -12.47 11.37 13.94
CA ASP A 94 -12.18 12.70 14.47
C ASP A 94 -11.56 13.60 13.38
N GLY A 95 -12.40 14.43 12.76
CA GLY A 95 -11.99 15.40 11.74
C GLY A 95 -11.01 16.45 12.25
N ASN A 96 -11.08 16.82 13.54
CA ASN A 96 -10.17 17.80 14.13
C ASN A 96 -8.75 17.23 14.28
N LYS A 97 -8.63 15.94 14.65
CA LYS A 97 -7.34 15.25 14.65
C LYS A 97 -6.74 15.12 13.25
N LEU A 98 -7.57 14.87 12.24
CA LEU A 98 -7.09 14.82 10.85
C LEU A 98 -6.67 16.21 10.36
N ALA A 99 -7.42 17.25 10.73
CA ALA A 99 -7.04 18.64 10.47
C ALA A 99 -5.72 19.02 11.13
N ALA A 100 -5.43 18.52 12.34
CA ALA A 100 -4.18 18.82 13.05
C ALA A 100 -2.89 18.40 12.31
N VAL A 101 -2.97 17.50 11.32
CA VAL A 101 -1.83 17.10 10.48
C VAL A 101 -1.84 17.72 9.08
N TYR A 102 -2.79 18.60 8.79
CA TYR A 102 -2.92 19.31 7.53
C TYR A 102 -2.12 20.62 7.50
N HIS A 103 -1.51 20.92 6.36
CA HIS A 103 -0.74 22.14 6.15
C HIS A 103 -1.64 23.33 5.75
N PHE A 104 -2.07 24.11 6.74
CA PHE A 104 -2.91 25.30 6.53
C PHE A 104 -2.16 26.58 6.15
N ALA A 105 -0.82 26.61 6.26
CA ALA A 105 -0.09 27.86 6.09
C ALA A 105 -0.31 28.47 4.69
N GLY A 106 -0.70 29.75 4.66
CA GLY A 106 -1.02 30.50 3.45
C GLY A 106 -2.49 30.43 3.00
N MET A 107 -3.39 29.76 3.72
CA MET A 107 -4.83 29.75 3.41
C MET A 107 -5.57 30.93 4.03
N SER A 108 -6.58 31.43 3.31
CA SER A 108 -7.61 32.29 3.90
C SER A 108 -8.56 31.49 4.79
N ASP A 109 -9.32 32.18 5.63
CA ASP A 109 -10.28 31.55 6.54
C ASP A 109 -11.32 30.71 5.79
N ASP A 110 -11.92 31.24 4.71
CA ASP A 110 -12.89 30.52 3.89
C ASP A 110 -12.33 29.22 3.31
N GLN A 111 -11.08 29.25 2.84
CA GLN A 111 -10.38 28.07 2.34
C GLN A 111 -10.08 27.08 3.47
N GLY A 112 -9.66 27.57 4.63
CA GLY A 112 -9.41 26.76 5.82
C GLY A 112 -10.65 26.00 6.28
N TYR A 113 -11.80 26.68 6.40
CA TYR A 113 -13.05 26.04 6.78
C TYR A 113 -13.54 25.03 5.75
N ALA A 114 -13.42 25.32 4.45
CA ALA A 114 -13.77 24.38 3.39
C ALA A 114 -12.90 23.09 3.46
N VAL A 115 -11.61 23.23 3.76
CA VAL A 115 -10.72 22.09 3.96
C VAL A 115 -11.11 21.30 5.21
N ILE A 116 -11.38 21.96 6.34
CA ILE A 116 -11.80 21.29 7.57
C ILE A 116 -13.05 20.42 7.33
N GLN A 117 -14.06 20.96 6.67
CA GLN A 117 -15.28 20.21 6.31
C GLN A 117 -14.97 18.98 5.44
N ARG A 118 -14.04 19.12 4.48
CA ARG A 118 -13.61 18.00 3.65
C ARG A 118 -12.86 16.95 4.46
N LEU A 119 -11.97 17.36 5.36
CA LEU A 119 -11.22 16.44 6.22
C LEU A 119 -12.15 15.70 7.20
N ASP A 120 -13.15 16.38 7.75
CA ASP A 120 -14.17 15.74 8.59
C ASP A 120 -14.94 14.65 7.82
N ALA A 121 -15.41 14.95 6.61
CA ALA A 121 -16.09 13.97 5.75
C ALA A 121 -15.20 12.78 5.35
N ILE A 122 -13.87 12.96 5.35
CA ILE A 122 -12.89 11.88 5.11
C ILE A 122 -12.67 11.07 6.39
N ALA A 123 -12.55 11.72 7.54
CA ALA A 123 -12.36 11.07 8.84
C ALA A 123 -13.54 10.15 9.23
N GLN A 124 -14.76 10.49 8.80
CA GLN A 124 -15.94 9.68 9.04
C GLN A 124 -16.01 8.38 8.21
N ARG A 125 -15.10 8.17 7.25
CA ARG A 125 -15.12 6.98 6.37
C ARG A 125 -14.17 5.89 6.90
N PRO A 126 -14.58 4.62 6.94
CA PRO A 126 -13.70 3.52 7.32
C PRO A 126 -12.45 3.45 6.45
N LEU A 127 -11.28 3.30 7.08
CA LEU A 127 -9.99 3.18 6.40
C LEU A 127 -9.70 1.74 6.00
N LEU A 128 -9.44 1.51 4.71
CA LEU A 128 -9.02 0.22 4.18
C LEU A 128 -7.49 0.12 4.12
N ASP A 129 -6.83 1.14 3.56
CA ASP A 129 -5.39 1.18 3.34
C ASP A 129 -4.83 2.60 3.23
N ILE A 130 -3.52 2.77 3.52
CA ILE A 130 -2.75 3.98 3.23
C ILE A 130 -1.48 3.56 2.47
N ALA A 131 -1.41 3.97 1.19
CA ALA A 131 -0.27 3.66 0.33
C ALA A 131 0.58 4.91 0.03
N PRO A 132 1.92 4.82 0.06
CA PRO A 132 2.77 5.89 -0.42
C PRO A 132 2.68 6.02 -1.94
N VAL A 133 2.54 7.24 -2.43
CA VAL A 133 2.69 7.57 -3.84
C VAL A 133 4.13 8.04 -4.03
N MET A 134 4.90 7.26 -4.79
CA MET A 134 6.31 7.53 -5.04
C MET A 134 6.45 8.62 -6.11
N GLY A 135 7.41 9.53 -5.92
CA GLY A 135 7.76 10.46 -7.00
C GLY A 135 8.26 9.70 -8.22
N ALA A 136 7.96 10.21 -9.42
CA ALA A 136 8.55 9.68 -10.64
C ALA A 136 10.08 9.77 -10.52
N ALA A 137 10.77 8.68 -10.85
CA ALA A 137 12.22 8.73 -10.98
C ALA A 137 12.56 9.79 -12.04
N PRO A 138 13.61 10.61 -11.82
CA PRO A 138 14.08 11.51 -12.86
C PRO A 138 14.31 10.70 -14.14
N GLU A 139 13.70 11.13 -15.24
CA GLU A 139 13.95 10.50 -16.53
C GLU A 139 15.46 10.59 -16.81
N PRO A 140 16.12 9.47 -17.17
CA PRO A 140 17.54 9.53 -17.50
C PRO A 140 17.72 10.56 -18.61
N ALA A 141 18.67 11.49 -18.42
CA ALA A 141 18.99 12.48 -19.44
C ALA A 141 19.19 11.78 -20.80
N PRO A 142 18.72 12.36 -21.91
CA PRO A 142 18.90 11.76 -23.22
C PRO A 142 20.38 11.44 -23.42
N PRO A 143 20.71 10.24 -23.95
CA PRO A 143 22.10 9.89 -24.19
C PRO A 143 22.73 10.98 -25.03
N ARG A 144 23.84 11.57 -24.57
CA ARG A 144 24.64 12.45 -25.43
C ARG A 144 25.01 11.63 -26.67
N PRO A 145 24.76 12.14 -27.89
CA PRO A 145 25.17 11.43 -29.10
C PRO A 145 26.67 11.14 -28.98
N GLY A 146 27.02 9.86 -29.05
CA GLY A 146 28.40 9.44 -29.11
C GLY A 146 28.99 9.82 -30.47
N PRO A 147 30.32 9.72 -30.65
CA PRO A 147 30.98 9.99 -31.92
C PRO A 147 30.47 9.12 -33.09
N TRP A 148 29.69 8.08 -32.79
CA TRP A 148 29.09 7.16 -33.76
C TRP A 148 27.69 7.59 -34.25
N THR A 149 27.08 8.65 -33.70
CA THR A 149 25.68 9.00 -34.02
C THR A 149 25.53 10.05 -35.13
N THR A 150 26.62 10.58 -35.69
CA THR A 150 26.54 11.35 -36.95
C THR A 150 26.61 10.39 -38.14
N LEU A 151 25.45 9.90 -38.58
CA LEU A 151 25.34 9.44 -39.96
C LEU A 151 25.70 10.64 -40.86
N PRO A 152 26.65 10.51 -41.80
CA PRO A 152 26.93 11.59 -42.73
C PRO A 152 25.62 11.94 -43.47
N ALA A 153 25.40 13.24 -43.70
CA ALA A 153 24.23 13.68 -44.42
C ALA A 153 24.13 12.92 -45.75
N ALA A 154 23.00 12.27 -45.99
CA ALA A 154 22.74 11.61 -47.26
C ALA A 154 22.85 12.67 -48.37
N ALA A 155 23.56 12.33 -49.46
CA ALA A 155 23.61 13.19 -50.64
C ALA A 155 22.17 13.50 -51.10
N PRO A 156 21.88 14.73 -51.58
CA PRO A 156 20.52 15.21 -51.87
C PRO A 156 19.74 14.37 -52.92
N ASN A 157 20.43 13.43 -53.56
CA ASN A 157 19.97 12.56 -54.62
C ASN A 157 20.30 11.08 -54.36
N ALA A 158 20.61 10.68 -53.11
CA ALA A 158 20.87 9.28 -52.76
C ALA A 158 19.71 8.33 -53.12
N ALA A 159 18.47 8.81 -53.10
CA ALA A 159 17.28 8.05 -53.50
C ALA A 159 17.09 7.96 -55.04
N LEU A 160 17.83 8.76 -55.82
CA LEU A 160 17.78 8.78 -57.28
C LEU A 160 18.96 8.02 -57.91
N ALA A 161 19.94 7.62 -57.11
CA ALA A 161 21.03 6.79 -57.56
C ALA A 161 20.50 5.38 -57.88
N PRO A 162 20.88 4.78 -59.03
CA PRO A 162 20.56 3.39 -59.32
C PRO A 162 21.03 2.51 -58.17
N LEU A 163 20.16 1.61 -57.69
CA LEU A 163 20.53 0.64 -56.67
C LEU A 163 21.76 -0.15 -57.17
N PRO A 164 22.78 -0.37 -56.34
CA PRO A 164 23.88 -1.25 -56.72
C PRO A 164 23.32 -2.65 -57.03
N PRO A 165 23.92 -3.39 -57.99
CA PRO A 165 23.48 -4.73 -58.30
C PRO A 165 23.52 -5.60 -57.03
N VAL A 166 22.44 -6.33 -56.77
CA VAL A 166 22.38 -7.28 -55.65
C VAL A 166 23.43 -8.36 -55.92
N ALA A 167 24.53 -8.32 -55.18
CA ALA A 167 25.48 -9.42 -55.15
C ALA A 167 24.81 -10.65 -54.52
N PRO A 168 25.10 -11.87 -55.00
CA PRO A 168 24.59 -13.07 -54.35
C PRO A 168 25.04 -13.12 -52.89
N PRO A 169 24.20 -13.62 -51.96
CA PRO A 169 24.54 -13.68 -50.55
C PRO A 169 25.81 -14.53 -50.36
N PRO A 170 26.75 -14.09 -49.50
CA PRO A 170 27.89 -14.93 -49.15
C PRO A 170 27.41 -16.22 -48.47
N PRO A 171 28.15 -17.33 -48.59
CA PRO A 171 27.79 -18.58 -47.92
C PRO A 171 27.67 -18.37 -46.40
N PRO A 172 26.77 -19.12 -45.72
CA PRO A 172 26.58 -18.96 -44.28
C PRO A 172 27.89 -19.24 -43.55
N ALA A 173 28.31 -18.29 -42.70
CA ALA A 173 29.41 -18.50 -41.78
C ALA A 173 29.07 -19.66 -40.82
N PRO A 174 30.04 -20.49 -40.41
CA PRO A 174 29.78 -21.55 -39.44
C PRO A 174 29.28 -20.92 -38.14
N ALA A 175 28.16 -21.44 -37.62
CA ALA A 175 27.57 -20.98 -36.38
C ALA A 175 28.57 -21.18 -35.23
N THR A 176 29.18 -20.08 -34.76
CA THR A 176 29.96 -20.10 -33.53
C THR A 176 28.99 -20.40 -32.38
N GLY A 177 29.19 -21.55 -31.71
CA GLY A 177 28.33 -21.99 -30.62
C GLY A 177 28.22 -20.93 -29.52
N LEU A 178 26.99 -20.71 -29.04
CA LEU A 178 26.74 -19.89 -27.86
C LEU A 178 27.55 -20.46 -26.68
N GLY A 179 28.54 -19.69 -26.21
CA GLY A 179 29.42 -20.08 -25.13
C GLY A 179 28.66 -20.45 -23.85
N ARG A 180 29.09 -21.54 -23.21
CA ARG A 180 28.56 -22.02 -21.94
C ARG A 180 29.02 -21.07 -20.81
N PRO A 181 28.14 -20.59 -19.91
CA PRO A 181 28.58 -19.79 -18.76
C PRO A 181 29.46 -20.65 -17.85
N ALA A 182 30.70 -20.21 -17.64
CA ALA A 182 31.62 -20.80 -16.69
C ALA A 182 31.22 -20.39 -15.27
N GLY A 183 30.99 -21.38 -14.39
CA GLY A 183 30.69 -21.11 -13.00
C GLY A 183 29.89 -22.23 -12.34
N MET A 184 30.42 -23.45 -12.33
CA MET A 184 30.04 -24.52 -11.42
C MET A 184 31.11 -25.60 -11.51
N ASP A 185 32.07 -25.56 -10.59
CA ASP A 185 32.64 -26.72 -9.88
C ASP A 185 33.52 -26.21 -8.71
N ALA A 186 33.66 -27.06 -7.69
CA ALA A 186 33.75 -26.71 -6.28
C ALA A 186 35.17 -26.70 -5.66
N ASP A 187 35.31 -25.90 -4.58
CA ASP A 187 36.10 -26.06 -3.33
C ASP A 187 37.65 -26.21 -3.35
N PRO A 188 38.37 -25.99 -2.21
CA PRO A 188 39.52 -25.07 -2.18
C PRO A 188 40.89 -25.68 -1.81
N ALA A 189 41.92 -24.82 -1.99
CA ALA A 189 43.28 -24.82 -1.39
C ALA A 189 44.41 -25.60 -2.11
N PRO A 190 45.71 -25.27 -1.88
CA PRO A 190 46.36 -24.00 -1.49
C PRO A 190 47.46 -23.54 -2.49
N ALA A 191 47.94 -22.31 -2.33
CA ALA A 191 48.97 -21.67 -3.18
C ALA A 191 50.37 -22.31 -3.10
N PRO A 192 51.22 -22.04 -4.11
CA PRO A 192 52.45 -21.30 -3.78
C PRO A 192 52.73 -20.10 -4.72
N ALA A 193 53.70 -19.30 -4.27
CA ALA A 193 53.95 -17.91 -4.63
C ALA A 193 54.71 -17.66 -5.94
N ALA A 194 54.67 -16.37 -6.32
CA ALA A 194 55.50 -15.60 -7.25
C ALA A 194 55.19 -15.73 -8.75
N ASP A 195 54.57 -14.71 -9.33
CA ASP A 195 55.34 -13.64 -9.98
C ASP A 195 54.49 -12.41 -10.31
N THR A 196 55.15 -11.27 -10.31
CA THR A 196 54.57 -9.93 -10.45
C THR A 196 54.33 -9.61 -11.93
N ALA A 197 53.07 -9.41 -12.32
CA ALA A 197 52.73 -8.66 -13.52
C ALA A 197 51.48 -7.82 -13.24
N ALA A 198 51.62 -6.51 -13.44
CA ALA A 198 50.66 -5.47 -13.17
C ALA A 198 49.27 -5.77 -13.74
N VAL A 199 48.29 -5.96 -12.86
CA VAL A 199 46.87 -5.76 -13.20
C VAL A 199 46.64 -4.27 -13.28
N ALA A 200 46.32 -3.81 -14.49
CA ALA A 200 45.81 -2.48 -14.74
C ALA A 200 44.63 -2.20 -13.81
N ASP A 201 44.75 -1.09 -13.11
CA ASP A 201 43.74 -0.43 -12.30
C ASP A 201 42.42 -0.34 -13.09
N SER A 202 41.51 -1.27 -12.81
CA SER A 202 40.13 -1.15 -13.23
C SER A 202 39.41 -0.35 -12.16
N ASP A 203 39.61 0.95 -12.21
CA ASP A 203 38.85 1.94 -11.46
C ASP A 203 37.43 2.03 -12.10
N ALA A 204 36.71 0.91 -12.06
CA ALA A 204 35.30 0.84 -12.39
C ALA A 204 34.56 1.46 -11.21
N ALA A 205 34.41 2.78 -11.26
CA ALA A 205 33.61 3.54 -10.30
C ALA A 205 32.29 2.80 -10.03
N PRO A 206 31.94 2.55 -8.75
CA PRO A 206 30.71 1.84 -8.43
C PRO A 206 29.53 2.59 -9.03
N ALA A 207 28.68 1.87 -9.77
CA ALA A 207 27.48 2.44 -10.37
C ALA A 207 26.71 3.22 -9.29
N PRO A 208 26.23 4.45 -9.58
CA PRO A 208 25.56 5.26 -8.57
C PRO A 208 24.37 4.48 -8.04
N ALA A 209 24.36 4.22 -6.73
CA ALA A 209 23.24 3.57 -6.07
C ALA A 209 21.96 4.34 -6.43
N ARG A 210 21.00 3.67 -7.08
CA ARG A 210 19.74 4.29 -7.48
C ARG A 210 19.09 4.84 -6.22
N ARG A 211 19.06 6.16 -6.07
CA ARG A 211 18.39 6.81 -4.95
C ARG A 211 16.92 6.38 -5.01
N ARG A 212 16.46 5.65 -4.00
CA ARG A 212 15.04 5.30 -3.90
C ARG A 212 14.26 6.61 -3.89
N ALA A 213 13.32 6.77 -4.82
CA ALA A 213 12.46 7.93 -4.85
C ALA A 213 11.78 8.08 -3.48
N ALA A 214 11.67 9.31 -2.97
CA ALA A 214 10.91 9.54 -1.75
C ALA A 214 9.41 9.55 -2.07
N PRO A 215 8.54 9.14 -1.12
CA PRO A 215 7.11 9.36 -1.24
C PRO A 215 6.81 10.86 -1.35
N VAL A 216 5.97 11.24 -2.30
CA VAL A 216 5.54 12.64 -2.53
C VAL A 216 4.08 12.87 -2.14
N ALA A 217 3.32 11.79 -1.94
CA ALA A 217 1.93 11.83 -1.53
C ALA A 217 1.55 10.56 -0.75
N LEU A 218 0.43 10.61 -0.04
CA LEU A 218 -0.24 9.46 0.57
C LEU A 218 -1.59 9.26 -0.10
N ARG A 219 -1.92 8.01 -0.40
CA ARG A 219 -3.20 7.59 -0.96
C ARG A 219 -3.97 6.80 0.08
N LEU A 220 -5.11 7.33 0.50
CA LEU A 220 -6.05 6.67 1.37
C LEU A 220 -7.06 5.91 0.50
N GLU A 221 -7.24 4.63 0.82
CA GLU A 221 -8.33 3.79 0.31
C GLU A 221 -9.36 3.66 1.43
N GLN A 222 -10.61 4.01 1.16
CA GLN A 222 -11.72 4.00 2.12
C GLN A 222 -12.98 3.43 1.46
N THR A 223 -14.00 3.15 2.27
CA THR A 223 -15.36 2.89 1.76
C THR A 223 -16.25 4.12 1.97
N LEU A 224 -17.20 4.35 1.07
CA LEU A 224 -18.27 5.33 1.29
C LEU A 224 -19.23 4.84 2.39
N ALA A 225 -20.19 5.68 2.78
CA ALA A 225 -21.15 5.38 3.84
C ALA A 225 -21.95 4.08 3.65
N ASN A 226 -22.07 3.59 2.41
CA ASN A 226 -22.70 2.31 2.10
C ASN A 226 -21.82 1.08 2.43
N GLY A 227 -20.58 1.28 2.86
CA GLY A 227 -19.64 0.23 3.27
C GLY A 227 -19.05 -0.60 2.13
N VAL A 228 -19.50 -0.41 0.88
CA VAL A 228 -19.14 -1.28 -0.26
C VAL A 228 -18.47 -0.50 -1.40
N THR A 229 -18.84 0.75 -1.62
CA THR A 229 -18.25 1.55 -2.71
C THR A 229 -16.88 2.06 -2.29
N PRO A 230 -15.79 1.71 -3.00
CA PRO A 230 -14.47 2.23 -2.69
C PRO A 230 -14.37 3.72 -3.04
N SER A 231 -13.68 4.45 -2.18
CA SER A 231 -13.35 5.86 -2.34
C SER A 231 -11.86 6.05 -2.12
N ARG A 232 -11.22 6.74 -3.05
CA ARG A 232 -9.78 7.03 -2.99
C ARG A 232 -9.56 8.53 -2.80
N THR A 233 -8.69 8.87 -1.86
CA THR A 233 -8.25 10.25 -1.62
C THR A 233 -6.73 10.31 -1.65
N VAL A 234 -6.16 11.28 -2.35
CA VAL A 234 -4.70 11.49 -2.38
C VAL A 234 -4.37 12.82 -1.73
N PHE A 235 -3.46 12.78 -0.76
CA PHE A 235 -2.89 13.96 -0.14
C PHE A 235 -1.44 14.14 -0.58
N GLY A 236 -1.09 15.35 -1.02
CA GLY A 236 0.31 15.72 -1.19
C GLY A 236 1.04 15.70 0.16
N LEU A 237 2.31 15.39 0.14
CA LEU A 237 3.19 15.53 1.31
C LEU A 237 4.01 16.80 1.18
N THR A 238 4.14 17.54 2.28
CA THR A 238 5.04 18.68 2.36
C THR A 238 5.83 18.65 3.66
N ARG A 239 7.04 19.22 3.62
CA ARG A 239 7.85 19.48 4.82
C ARG A 239 7.81 20.97 5.12
N HIS A 240 7.40 21.31 6.33
CA HIS A 240 7.36 22.69 6.79
C HIS A 240 7.70 22.75 8.28
N PHE A 241 8.59 23.66 8.66
CA PHE A 241 9.16 23.78 10.01
C PHE A 241 9.71 22.46 10.60
N GLY A 242 10.34 21.62 9.75
CA GLY A 242 10.91 20.34 10.17
C GLY A 242 9.89 19.20 10.35
N CYS A 243 8.59 19.47 10.17
CA CYS A 243 7.52 18.50 10.29
C CYS A 243 7.03 18.06 8.91
N TRP A 244 6.49 16.84 8.84
CA TRP A 244 5.70 16.36 7.72
C TRP A 244 4.24 16.75 7.90
N TRP A 245 3.61 17.13 6.78
CA TRP A 245 2.23 17.52 6.71
C TRP A 245 1.55 16.93 5.47
N ILE A 246 0.25 16.68 5.58
CA ILE A 246 -0.60 16.46 4.40
C ILE A 246 -1.08 17.79 3.84
N LYS A 247 -1.28 17.87 2.53
CA LYS A 247 -1.86 19.02 1.84
C LYS A 247 -2.82 18.57 0.74
N GLY A 248 -3.63 19.51 0.26
CA GLY A 248 -4.45 19.31 -0.94
C GLY A 248 -3.60 18.86 -2.13
N GLY A 249 -4.11 17.86 -2.85
CA GLY A 249 -3.64 17.45 -4.17
C GLY A 249 -4.01 18.46 -5.24
#